data_AF-P15329-F1
#
_entry.id   AF-P15329-F1
#
_cell.length_a   1.000
_cell.length_b   1.000
_cell.length_c   1.000
_cell.angle_alpha   90.00
_cell.angle_beta   90.00
_cell.angle_gamma   90.00
#
_symmetry.space_group_name_H-M   'P 1'
#
loop_
_entity.id
_entity.type
_entity.pdbx_description
1 polymer ?
#
loop_
_entity_poly.entity_id
_entity_poly.type
_entity_poly.pdbx_seq_one_letter_code
_entity_poly.pdbx_strand_id
1 'polypeptide(L)'
;IMKVTQDGSIPQIASNINNWLNTHNPDVVFLWIGGNDLLLSGNVNATGLSNLIDQIFTVKPNVTLFVADYYPWPEAVKQYNAVIPGIVQQKANAGKKVYFVKLSEIQFDRNTDISWDGLHLSEIGYTKIANIWYKYTIDILKALAGQTQPTPSPSPTPTDSPLVKKGDVNLDGQVNSTDFSLLKRYILKVVDINSINVTNADMNNDGNINSTDISILKRILLRN
;
A
#
# COMPACT_ATOMS: atom_id res chain seq x y z
N ILE A 1 -1.66 -6.76 9.99
CA ILE A 1 -1.43 -5.37 9.52
C ILE A 1 -2.23 -5.16 8.24
N MET A 2 -2.92 -4.03 8.07
CA MET A 2 -3.63 -3.64 6.85
C MET A 2 -3.04 -2.34 6.30
N LYS A 3 -2.85 -2.25 4.99
CA LYS A 3 -2.40 -1.04 4.29
C LYS A 3 -3.55 -0.45 3.50
N VAL A 4 -3.78 0.85 3.63
CA VAL A 4 -4.78 1.62 2.87
C VAL A 4 -4.05 2.71 2.11
N THR A 5 -4.01 2.60 0.78
CA THR A 5 -3.23 3.47 -0.11
C THR A 5 -4.04 4.21 -1.15
N GLN A 6 -3.31 5.05 -1.91
CA GLN A 6 -3.72 6.15 -2.78
C GLN A 6 -4.54 5.77 -4.01
N ASP A 7 -5.17 4.59 -4.09
CA ASP A 7 -5.92 4.18 -5.28
C ASP A 7 -7.34 4.80 -5.33
N GLY A 8 -7.73 5.52 -4.28
CA GLY A 8 -9.01 6.22 -4.17
C GLY A 8 -8.94 7.52 -3.39
N SER A 9 -10.06 8.25 -3.36
CA SER A 9 -10.28 9.38 -2.46
C SER A 9 -10.76 8.91 -1.08
N ILE A 10 -10.69 9.78 -0.09
CA ILE A 10 -11.16 9.49 1.27
C ILE A 10 -12.61 8.96 1.29
N PRO A 11 -13.59 9.56 0.57
CA PRO A 11 -14.95 9.02 0.51
C PRO A 11 -15.03 7.59 -0.05
N GLN A 12 -14.26 7.28 -1.09
CA GLN A 12 -14.25 5.94 -1.70
C GLN A 12 -13.72 4.88 -0.72
N ILE A 13 -12.67 5.22 0.02
CA ILE A 13 -12.15 4.36 1.09
C ILE A 13 -13.16 4.23 2.23
N ALA A 14 -13.75 5.35 2.67
CA ALA A 14 -14.74 5.38 3.75
C ALA A 14 -15.96 4.48 3.45
N SER A 15 -16.38 4.38 2.19
CA SER A 15 -17.49 3.49 1.79
C SER A 15 -17.18 2.00 1.92
N ASN A 16 -15.91 1.59 1.91
CA ASN A 16 -15.52 0.17 1.87
C ASN A 16 -14.77 -0.30 3.12
N ILE A 17 -14.15 0.61 3.87
CA ILE A 17 -13.20 0.27 4.94
C ILE A 17 -13.82 -0.57 6.06
N ASN A 18 -15.10 -0.41 6.36
CA ASN A 18 -15.78 -1.22 7.39
C ASN A 18 -15.74 -2.71 7.02
N ASN A 19 -16.00 -3.03 5.75
CA ASN A 19 -15.96 -4.41 5.27
C ASN A 19 -14.53 -4.95 5.35
N TRP A 20 -13.53 -4.19 4.88
CA TRP A 20 -12.14 -4.63 4.93
C TRP A 20 -11.62 -4.83 6.36
N LEU A 21 -11.96 -3.93 7.29
CA LEU A 21 -11.60 -4.05 8.71
C LEU A 21 -12.24 -5.29 9.34
N ASN A 22 -13.49 -5.61 8.99
CA ASN A 22 -14.17 -6.79 9.49
C ASN A 22 -13.60 -8.09 8.88
N THR A 23 -13.33 -8.09 7.57
CA THR A 23 -12.78 -9.24 6.85
C THR A 23 -11.36 -9.59 7.29
N HIS A 24 -10.48 -8.61 7.43
CA HIS A 24 -9.06 -8.85 7.72
C HIS A 24 -8.69 -8.76 9.20
N ASN A 25 -9.59 -8.20 10.04
CA ASN A 25 -9.40 -8.01 11.47
C ASN A 25 -7.98 -7.54 11.88
N PRO A 26 -7.47 -6.42 11.33
CA PRO A 26 -6.08 -6.03 11.57
C PRO A 26 -5.87 -5.43 12.97
N ASP A 27 -4.76 -5.79 13.62
CA ASP A 27 -4.29 -5.11 14.84
C ASP A 27 -3.71 -3.72 14.55
N VAL A 28 -3.20 -3.53 13.33
CA VAL A 28 -2.51 -2.32 12.88
C VAL A 28 -2.99 -1.93 11.49
N VAL A 29 -3.28 -0.64 11.28
CA VAL A 29 -3.61 -0.05 9.99
C VAL A 29 -2.57 1.02 9.63
N PHE A 30 -2.02 0.94 8.42
CA PHE A 30 -1.21 1.99 7.80
C PHE A 30 -2.08 2.75 6.79
N LEU A 31 -2.44 3.98 7.11
CA LEU A 31 -3.32 4.84 6.32
C LEU A 31 -2.52 5.93 5.61
N TRP A 32 -2.53 5.91 4.28
CA TRP A 32 -1.92 6.94 3.44
C TRP A 32 -2.88 7.30 2.29
N ILE A 33 -3.69 8.34 2.51
CA ILE A 33 -4.83 8.69 1.66
C ILE A 33 -5.05 10.21 1.62
N GLY A 34 -5.90 10.68 0.70
CA GLY A 34 -6.29 12.10 0.60
C GLY A 34 -5.59 12.87 -0.51
N GLY A 35 -4.52 12.32 -1.08
CA GLY A 35 -3.85 12.88 -2.25
C GLY A 35 -4.78 13.02 -3.45
N ASN A 36 -5.64 12.03 -3.72
CA ASN A 36 -6.61 12.10 -4.82
C ASN A 36 -7.71 13.13 -4.58
N ASP A 37 -8.18 13.30 -3.35
CA ASP A 37 -9.12 14.37 -3.01
C ASP A 37 -8.54 15.73 -3.42
N LEU A 38 -7.26 15.95 -3.11
CA LEU A 38 -6.58 17.17 -3.50
C LEU A 38 -6.31 17.25 -5.01
N LEU A 39 -5.65 16.25 -5.59
CA LEU A 39 -5.11 16.34 -6.96
C LEU A 39 -6.18 16.21 -8.05
N LEU A 40 -7.29 15.51 -7.76
CA LEU A 40 -8.39 15.33 -8.72
C LEU A 40 -9.53 16.34 -8.51
N SER A 41 -9.76 16.82 -7.28
CA SER A 41 -10.89 17.72 -6.98
C SER A 41 -10.49 19.06 -6.36
N GLY A 42 -9.21 19.31 -6.11
CA GLY A 42 -8.73 20.53 -5.44
C GLY A 42 -9.07 20.59 -3.95
N ASN A 43 -9.63 19.52 -3.38
CA ASN A 43 -10.16 19.51 -2.02
C ASN A 43 -9.10 19.11 -1.00
N VAL A 44 -8.70 20.04 -0.13
CA VAL A 44 -7.94 19.75 1.09
C VAL A 44 -8.88 19.10 2.11
N ASN A 45 -9.12 17.80 1.97
CA ASN A 45 -10.18 17.08 2.68
C ASN A 45 -9.81 16.73 4.14
N ALA A 46 -9.51 17.76 4.95
CA ALA A 46 -9.17 17.64 6.36
C ALA A 46 -10.30 16.99 7.18
N THR A 47 -11.54 17.44 6.96
CA THR A 47 -12.73 16.90 7.62
C THR A 47 -12.95 15.43 7.27
N GLY A 48 -12.81 15.05 6.00
CA GLY A 48 -12.92 13.67 5.56
C GLY A 48 -11.89 12.76 6.24
N LEU A 49 -10.62 13.19 6.31
CA LEU A 49 -9.57 12.42 6.98
C LEU A 49 -9.90 12.23 8.47
N SER A 50 -10.31 13.30 9.16
CA SER A 50 -10.71 13.23 10.58
C SER A 50 -11.85 12.24 10.79
N ASN A 51 -12.88 12.28 9.95
CA ASN A 51 -14.03 11.39 10.04
C ASN A 51 -13.67 9.94 9.71
N LEU A 52 -12.78 9.71 8.74
CA LEU A 52 -12.29 8.37 8.40
C LEU A 52 -11.52 7.74 9.58
N ILE A 53 -10.69 8.53 10.27
CA ILE A 53 -10.00 8.08 11.48
C ILE A 53 -11.02 7.67 12.56
N ASP A 54 -12.04 8.49 12.81
CA ASP A 54 -13.11 8.17 13.78
C ASP A 54 -13.89 6.91 13.38
N GLN A 55 -14.17 6.73 12.09
CA GLN A 55 -14.83 5.55 11.54
C GLN A 55 -14.00 4.28 11.77
N ILE A 56 -12.69 4.31 11.50
CA ILE A 56 -11.79 3.17 11.76
C ILE A 56 -11.84 2.77 13.24
N PHE A 57 -11.73 3.74 14.16
CA PHE A 57 -11.80 3.46 15.59
C PHE A 57 -13.20 3.06 16.07
N THR A 58 -14.26 3.44 15.36
CA THR A 58 -15.62 2.98 15.66
C THR A 58 -15.76 1.50 15.35
N VAL A 59 -15.22 1.04 14.21
CA VAL A 59 -15.28 -0.38 13.81
C VAL A 59 -14.29 -1.24 14.60
N LYS A 60 -13.07 -0.73 14.85
CA LYS A 60 -12.02 -1.44 15.61
C LYS A 60 -11.47 -0.55 16.74
N PRO A 61 -12.13 -0.49 17.91
CA PRO A 61 -11.70 0.37 19.01
C PRO A 61 -10.27 0.12 19.52
N ASN A 62 -9.76 -1.11 19.33
CA ASN A 62 -8.45 -1.53 19.83
C ASN A 62 -7.33 -1.45 18.77
N VAL A 63 -7.63 -1.05 17.54
CA VAL A 63 -6.63 -0.98 16.45
C VAL A 63 -5.56 0.07 16.77
N THR A 64 -4.34 -0.18 16.31
CA THR A 64 -3.30 0.85 16.23
C THR A 64 -3.28 1.44 14.82
N LEU A 65 -3.44 2.75 14.70
CA LEU A 65 -3.53 3.43 13.41
C LEU A 65 -2.30 4.30 13.19
N PHE A 66 -1.64 4.16 12.04
CA PHE A 66 -0.62 5.09 11.58
C PHE A 66 -1.17 5.88 10.40
N VAL A 67 -1.05 7.21 10.45
CA VAL A 67 -1.53 8.11 9.40
C VAL A 67 -0.34 8.85 8.81
N ALA A 68 -0.11 8.67 7.52
CA ALA A 68 0.98 9.29 6.80
C ALA A 68 0.56 10.55 6.05
N ASP A 69 1.45 11.54 6.02
CA ASP A 69 1.43 12.58 5.00
C ASP A 69 2.12 12.09 3.70
N TYR A 70 2.32 12.98 2.73
CA TYR A 70 2.92 12.64 1.44
C TYR A 70 4.35 13.15 1.31
N TYR A 71 5.15 12.49 0.47
CA TYR A 71 6.36 13.09 -0.10
C TYR A 71 6.02 14.44 -0.76
N PRO A 72 6.95 15.42 -0.80
CA PRO A 72 6.65 16.80 -1.18
C PRO A 72 6.53 17.00 -2.71
N TRP A 73 5.76 16.14 -3.40
CA TRP A 73 5.53 16.20 -4.85
C TRP A 73 4.12 15.72 -5.24
N PRO A 74 3.41 16.43 -6.14
CA PRO A 74 3.71 17.78 -6.63
C PRO A 74 3.58 18.82 -5.50
N GLU A 75 4.05 20.05 -5.71
CA GLU A 75 4.06 21.12 -4.69
C GLU A 75 2.72 21.32 -3.99
N ALA A 76 1.62 21.16 -4.74
CA ALA A 76 0.27 21.29 -4.22
C ALA A 76 -0.01 20.39 -3.01
N VAL A 77 0.64 19.21 -2.89
CA VAL A 77 0.40 18.27 -1.78
C VAL A 77 0.81 18.82 -0.42
N LYS A 78 1.73 19.80 -0.38
CA LYS A 78 2.21 20.39 0.87
C LYS A 78 1.10 21.06 1.68
N GLN A 79 0.08 21.62 1.01
CA GLN A 79 -1.06 22.22 1.71
C GLN A 79 -1.90 21.17 2.45
N TYR A 80 -1.98 19.95 1.92
CA TYR A 80 -2.64 18.84 2.57
C TYR A 80 -1.77 18.23 3.67
N ASN A 81 -0.45 18.09 3.43
CA ASN A 81 0.48 17.65 4.47
C ASN A 81 0.43 18.55 5.72
N ALA A 82 0.23 19.86 5.54
CA ALA A 82 0.19 20.81 6.65
C ALA A 82 -0.94 20.56 7.66
N VAL A 83 -2.07 19.96 7.25
CA VAL A 83 -3.21 19.74 8.15
C VAL A 83 -3.16 18.41 8.90
N ILE A 84 -2.47 17.40 8.37
CA ILE A 84 -2.47 16.02 8.89
C ILE A 84 -1.93 15.93 10.33
N PRO A 85 -0.78 16.55 10.70
CA PRO A 85 -0.24 16.44 12.04
C PRO A 85 -1.22 16.95 13.11
N GLY A 86 -1.91 18.05 12.84
CA GLY A 86 -2.90 18.62 13.77
C GLY A 86 -4.09 17.70 13.99
N ILE A 87 -4.61 17.10 12.91
CA ILE A 87 -5.70 16.11 12.97
C ILE A 87 -5.27 14.91 13.82
N VAL A 88 -4.11 14.32 13.52
CA VAL A 88 -3.61 13.15 14.25
C VAL A 88 -3.37 13.48 15.73
N GLN A 89 -2.75 14.61 16.03
CA GLN A 89 -2.48 15.03 17.41
C GLN A 89 -3.77 15.24 18.19
N GLN A 90 -4.82 15.81 17.59
CA GLN A 90 -6.12 15.96 18.24
C GLN A 90 -6.72 14.61 18.65
N LYS A 91 -6.66 13.61 17.76
CA LYS A 91 -7.17 12.25 18.04
C LYS A 91 -6.32 11.53 19.09
N ALA A 92 -4.99 11.69 19.03
CA ALA A 92 -4.07 11.15 20.04
C ALA A 92 -4.33 11.75 21.43
N ASN A 93 -4.54 13.08 21.51
CA ASN A 93 -4.91 13.77 22.76
C ASN A 93 -6.25 13.27 23.33
N ALA A 94 -7.14 12.77 22.49
CA ALA A 94 -8.40 12.11 22.89
C ALA A 94 -8.22 10.63 23.27
N GLY A 95 -6.98 10.15 23.42
CA GLY A 95 -6.66 8.80 23.87
C GLY A 95 -6.72 7.72 22.77
N LYS A 96 -6.87 8.09 21.50
CA LYS A 96 -6.81 7.12 20.39
C LYS A 96 -5.37 6.67 20.14
N LYS A 97 -5.19 5.38 19.85
CA LYS A 97 -3.88 4.79 19.46
C LYS A 97 -3.55 5.14 18.00
N VAL A 98 -3.38 6.43 17.73
CA VAL A 98 -3.10 6.96 16.40
C VAL A 98 -1.78 7.73 16.40
N TYR A 99 -0.98 7.48 15.36
CA TYR A 99 0.39 7.99 15.28
C TYR A 99 0.64 8.60 13.90
N PHE A 100 1.36 9.72 13.88
CA PHE A 100 1.69 10.42 12.64
C PHE A 100 2.98 9.86 12.04
N VAL A 101 2.97 9.59 10.74
CA VAL A 101 4.15 9.18 9.96
C VAL A 101 4.50 10.28 8.97
N LYS A 102 5.63 10.94 9.18
CA LYS A 102 6.05 12.12 8.43
C LYS A 102 6.81 11.74 7.16
N LEU A 103 6.14 11.14 6.18
CA LEU A 103 6.73 10.82 4.87
C LEU A 103 7.28 12.05 4.14
N SER A 104 6.75 13.24 4.41
CA SER A 104 7.30 14.51 3.90
C SER A 104 8.72 14.83 4.36
N GLU A 105 9.25 14.14 5.37
CA GLU A 105 10.65 14.30 5.81
C GLU A 105 11.67 13.63 4.88
N ILE A 106 11.20 12.87 3.88
CA ILE A 106 12.04 12.27 2.86
C ILE A 106 13.07 13.28 2.32
N GLN A 107 14.33 12.85 2.21
CA GLN A 107 15.33 13.59 1.45
C GLN A 107 15.01 13.45 -0.05
N PHE A 108 14.07 14.28 -0.49
CA PHE A 108 13.46 14.21 -1.81
C PHE A 108 14.40 14.72 -2.89
N ASP A 109 14.68 13.88 -3.88
CA ASP A 109 15.29 14.27 -5.15
C ASP A 109 14.37 13.84 -6.28
N ARG A 110 13.75 14.81 -6.96
CA ARG A 110 12.82 14.56 -8.05
C ARG A 110 13.43 13.68 -9.16
N ASN A 111 14.73 13.80 -9.42
CA ASN A 111 15.38 13.10 -10.53
C ASN A 111 15.56 11.60 -10.26
N THR A 112 15.62 11.21 -8.98
CA THR A 112 15.80 9.81 -8.58
C THR A 112 14.53 9.20 -8.01
N ASP A 113 13.71 10.00 -7.32
CA ASP A 113 12.62 9.51 -6.48
C ASP A 113 11.28 9.46 -7.19
N ILE A 114 11.14 10.11 -8.35
CA ILE A 114 9.91 10.11 -9.16
C ILE A 114 10.07 9.18 -10.36
N SER A 115 9.03 8.40 -10.61
CA SER A 115 8.95 7.43 -11.69
C SER A 115 8.80 8.13 -13.06
N TRP A 116 8.83 7.32 -14.12
CA TRP A 116 8.65 7.77 -15.49
C TRP A 116 7.29 8.47 -15.75
N ASP A 117 6.28 8.31 -14.88
CA ASP A 117 4.99 9.00 -15.00
C ASP A 117 5.01 10.44 -14.49
N GLY A 118 6.11 10.88 -13.86
CA GLY A 118 6.28 12.23 -13.36
C GLY A 118 5.46 12.56 -12.10
N LEU A 119 4.78 11.59 -11.50
CA LEU A 119 3.91 11.77 -10.33
C LEU A 119 4.23 10.80 -9.20
N HIS A 120 4.24 9.51 -9.48
CA HIS A 120 4.44 8.48 -8.45
C HIS A 120 5.92 8.26 -8.17
N LEU A 121 6.22 7.68 -7.02
CA LEU A 121 7.60 7.37 -6.65
C LEU A 121 8.21 6.30 -7.57
N SER A 122 9.50 6.44 -7.83
CA SER A 122 10.34 5.36 -8.34
C SER A 122 10.57 4.30 -7.25
N GLU A 123 11.22 3.19 -7.59
CA GLU A 123 11.66 2.20 -6.61
C GLU A 123 12.58 2.79 -5.52
N ILE A 124 13.49 3.70 -5.92
CA ILE A 124 14.36 4.45 -5.00
C ILE A 124 13.51 5.30 -4.05
N GLY A 125 12.53 6.02 -4.59
CA GLY A 125 11.59 6.81 -3.80
C GLY A 125 10.82 5.96 -2.80
N TYR A 126 10.31 4.80 -3.22
CA TYR A 126 9.61 3.86 -2.34
C TYR A 126 10.51 3.28 -1.25
N THR A 127 11.79 3.02 -1.53
CA THR A 127 12.76 2.57 -0.53
C THR A 127 12.99 3.62 0.55
N LYS A 128 13.12 4.90 0.16
CA LYS A 128 13.20 6.01 1.13
C LYS A 128 11.94 6.11 1.99
N ILE A 129 10.75 5.99 1.38
CA ILE A 129 9.48 5.96 2.11
C ILE A 129 9.40 4.79 3.08
N ALA A 130 9.83 3.59 2.69
CA ALA A 130 9.84 2.41 3.55
C ALA A 130 10.73 2.61 4.80
N ASN A 131 11.89 3.26 4.65
CA ASN A 131 12.75 3.60 5.78
C ASN A 131 12.08 4.57 6.76
N ILE A 132 11.29 5.53 6.27
CA ILE A 132 10.53 6.45 7.13
C ILE A 132 9.40 5.70 7.85
N TRP A 133 8.66 4.83 7.15
CA TRP A 133 7.67 3.96 7.81
C TRP A 133 8.32 3.14 8.92
N TYR A 134 9.46 2.51 8.66
CA TYR A 134 10.19 1.75 9.67
C TYR A 134 10.53 2.62 10.90
N LYS A 135 11.11 3.80 10.67
CA LYS A 135 11.48 4.76 11.73
C LYS A 135 10.31 5.12 12.65
N TYR A 136 9.12 5.37 12.10
CA TYR A 136 7.96 5.82 12.88
C TYR A 136 7.13 4.68 13.50
N THR A 137 7.30 3.44 13.04
CA THR A 137 6.42 2.33 13.43
C THR A 137 7.10 1.30 14.33
N ILE A 138 8.40 1.04 14.16
CA ILE A 138 9.05 -0.16 14.67
C ILE A 138 8.92 -0.35 16.19
N ASP A 139 9.06 0.72 16.99
CA ASP A 139 9.02 0.61 18.45
C ASP A 139 7.61 0.31 18.97
N ILE A 140 6.59 0.92 18.35
CA ILE A 140 5.18 0.64 18.67
C ILE A 140 4.82 -0.79 18.24
N LEU A 141 5.28 -1.24 17.07
CA LEU A 141 5.06 -2.61 16.60
C LEU A 141 5.71 -3.64 17.54
N LYS A 142 6.95 -3.39 17.99
CA LYS A 142 7.63 -4.23 19.00
C LYS A 142 6.86 -4.26 20.33
N ALA A 143 6.37 -3.11 20.80
CA ALA A 143 5.59 -3.04 22.03
C ALA A 143 4.27 -3.82 21.94
N LEU A 144 3.57 -3.75 20.81
CA LEU A 144 2.35 -4.52 20.56
C LEU A 144 2.64 -6.04 20.58
N ALA A 145 3.73 -6.48 19.94
CA ALA A 145 4.14 -7.88 19.95
C ALA A 145 4.54 -8.38 21.36
N GLY A 146 5.08 -7.50 22.21
CA GLY A 146 5.41 -7.81 23.60
C GLY A 146 4.20 -7.85 24.55
N GLN A 147 3.07 -7.24 24.18
CA GLN A 147 1.83 -7.24 24.98
C GLN A 147 0.91 -8.43 24.65
N THR A 148 1.14 -9.13 23.54
CA THR A 148 0.43 -10.36 23.21
C THR A 148 1.11 -11.54 23.88
N GLN A 149 0.52 -12.04 24.98
CA GLN A 149 0.76 -13.40 25.44
C GLN A 149 0.58 -14.35 24.25
N PRO A 150 1.47 -15.32 24.00
CA PRO A 150 1.36 -16.17 22.82
C PRO A 150 0.06 -16.96 22.91
N THR A 151 -0.94 -16.56 22.12
CA THR A 151 -1.97 -17.48 21.63
C THR A 151 -1.18 -18.64 21.01
N PRO A 152 -1.54 -19.92 21.25
CA PRO A 152 -0.85 -21.02 20.58
C PRO A 152 -0.88 -20.73 19.09
N SER A 153 0.29 -20.41 18.54
CA SER A 153 0.46 -20.26 17.11
C SER A 153 -0.10 -21.54 16.51
N PRO A 154 -0.95 -21.50 15.47
CA PRO A 154 -1.03 -22.68 14.63
C PRO A 154 0.41 -23.03 14.29
N SER A 155 0.81 -24.26 14.59
CA SER A 155 2.07 -24.82 14.10
C SER A 155 2.16 -24.42 12.63
N PRO A 156 3.27 -23.86 12.15
CA PRO A 156 3.39 -23.62 10.72
C PRO A 156 3.25 -25.00 10.08
N THR A 157 2.09 -25.27 9.47
CA THR A 157 2.04 -26.17 8.34
C THR A 157 3.14 -25.63 7.42
N PRO A 158 4.09 -26.46 6.97
CA PRO A 158 5.11 -25.98 6.04
C PRO A 158 4.35 -25.36 4.88
N THR A 159 4.33 -24.03 4.83
CA THR A 159 3.85 -23.34 3.66
C THR A 159 5.00 -23.55 2.71
N ASP A 160 4.85 -24.61 1.92
CA ASP A 160 5.66 -24.90 0.76
C ASP A 160 5.96 -23.54 0.12
N SER A 161 7.24 -23.18 0.06
CA SER A 161 7.66 -21.93 -0.57
C SER A 161 6.89 -21.83 -1.87
N PRO A 162 6.14 -20.75 -2.16
CA PRO A 162 5.26 -20.72 -3.32
C PRO A 162 6.13 -21.11 -4.51
N LEU A 163 5.85 -22.29 -5.06
CA LEU A 163 6.65 -22.87 -6.12
C LEU A 163 6.63 -21.81 -7.22
N VAL A 164 7.79 -21.22 -7.52
CA VAL A 164 7.88 -20.19 -8.56
C VAL A 164 7.40 -20.84 -9.84
N LYS A 165 6.17 -20.51 -10.23
CA LYS A 165 5.52 -21.05 -11.41
C LYS A 165 5.49 -19.93 -12.44
N LYS A 166 6.53 -19.88 -13.26
CA LYS A 166 6.66 -18.88 -14.32
C LYS A 166 5.38 -18.85 -15.17
N GLY A 167 4.82 -17.66 -15.31
CA GLY A 167 3.58 -17.41 -16.03
C GLY A 167 2.30 -17.46 -15.18
N ASP A 168 2.34 -17.91 -13.92
CA ASP A 168 1.21 -17.84 -12.98
C ASP A 168 1.23 -16.47 -12.29
N VAL A 169 0.73 -15.47 -13.02
CA VAL A 169 0.84 -14.05 -12.69
C VAL A 169 -0.15 -13.68 -11.59
N ASN A 170 -1.29 -14.37 -11.50
CA ASN A 170 -2.34 -14.10 -10.51
C ASN A 170 -2.30 -15.04 -9.28
N LEU A 171 -1.38 -16.01 -9.23
CA LEU A 171 -1.24 -17.01 -8.17
C LEU A 171 -2.46 -17.92 -7.99
N ASP A 172 -3.21 -18.19 -9.07
CA ASP A 172 -4.34 -19.11 -9.04
C ASP A 172 -3.94 -20.59 -9.22
N GLY A 173 -2.65 -20.86 -9.42
CA GLY A 173 -2.10 -22.19 -9.61
C GLY A 173 -2.15 -22.66 -11.07
N GLN A 174 -2.68 -21.87 -12.01
CA GLN A 174 -2.76 -22.18 -13.43
C GLN A 174 -1.92 -21.17 -14.23
N VAL A 175 -1.57 -21.53 -15.47
CA VAL A 175 -0.88 -20.62 -16.41
C VAL A 175 -1.75 -20.59 -17.66
N ASN A 176 -2.56 -19.53 -17.79
CA ASN A 176 -3.58 -19.43 -18.83
C ASN A 176 -3.75 -18.00 -19.37
N SER A 177 -4.80 -17.78 -20.16
CA SER A 177 -5.09 -16.48 -20.79
C SER A 177 -5.43 -15.37 -19.80
N THR A 178 -5.79 -15.70 -18.57
CA THR A 178 -6.02 -14.76 -17.47
C THR A 178 -4.71 -14.11 -17.05
N ASP A 179 -3.65 -14.91 -16.86
CA ASP A 179 -2.30 -14.42 -16.56
C ASP A 179 -1.76 -13.52 -17.65
N PHE A 180 -1.93 -13.94 -18.91
CA PHE A 180 -1.53 -13.15 -20.06
C PHE A 180 -2.25 -11.81 -20.11
N SER A 181 -3.57 -11.81 -19.86
CA SER A 181 -4.37 -10.59 -19.86
C SER A 181 -3.99 -9.67 -18.70
N LEU A 182 -3.71 -10.23 -17.53
CA LEU A 182 -3.30 -9.48 -16.35
C LEU A 182 -1.91 -8.87 -16.51
N LEU A 183 -0.93 -9.65 -16.98
CA LEU A 183 0.40 -9.16 -17.32
C LEU A 183 0.36 -8.06 -18.38
N LYS A 184 -0.48 -8.24 -19.41
CA LYS A 184 -0.71 -7.21 -20.43
C LYS A 184 -1.33 -5.95 -19.83
N ARG A 185 -2.34 -6.08 -18.96
CA ARG A 185 -2.94 -4.94 -18.26
C ARG A 185 -1.93 -4.22 -17.37
N TYR A 186 -1.04 -4.96 -16.69
CA TYR A 186 0.03 -4.38 -15.88
C TYR A 186 1.02 -3.58 -16.75
N ILE A 187 1.49 -4.15 -17.87
CA ILE A 187 2.40 -3.46 -18.81
C ILE A 187 1.74 -2.25 -19.46
N LEU A 188 0.44 -2.33 -19.73
CA LEU A 188 -0.38 -1.19 -20.19
C LEU A 188 -0.79 -0.25 -19.05
N LYS A 189 -0.40 -0.53 -17.80
CA LYS A 189 -0.63 0.29 -16.61
C LYS A 189 -2.10 0.51 -16.29
N VAL A 190 -2.92 -0.47 -16.64
CA VAL A 190 -4.35 -0.57 -16.29
C VAL A 190 -4.54 -1.19 -14.90
N VAL A 191 -3.54 -1.92 -14.41
CA VAL A 191 -3.47 -2.45 -13.04
C VAL A 191 -2.09 -2.18 -12.46
N ASP A 192 -1.97 -2.26 -11.14
CA ASP A 192 -0.74 -2.01 -10.42
C ASP A 192 0.13 -3.27 -10.24
N ILE A 193 1.31 -3.09 -9.63
CA ILE A 193 2.25 -4.17 -9.32
C ILE A 193 1.68 -5.19 -8.31
N ASN A 194 0.76 -4.77 -7.44
CA ASN A 194 0.17 -5.66 -6.42
C ASN A 194 -0.83 -6.64 -7.03
N SER A 195 -1.30 -6.35 -8.24
CA SER A 195 -2.16 -7.24 -9.01
C SER A 195 -1.40 -8.43 -9.61
N ILE A 196 -0.06 -8.45 -9.57
CA ILE A 196 0.76 -9.49 -10.20
C ILE A 196 1.81 -10.08 -9.25
N ASN A 197 2.19 -11.33 -9.48
CA ASN A 197 3.41 -11.89 -8.93
C ASN A 197 4.60 -11.57 -9.86
N VAL A 198 5.46 -10.64 -9.43
CA VAL A 198 6.61 -10.17 -10.21
C VAL A 198 7.58 -11.30 -10.57
N THR A 199 7.82 -12.21 -9.63
CA THR A 199 8.74 -13.34 -9.83
C THR A 199 8.22 -14.30 -10.89
N ASN A 200 6.91 -14.54 -10.94
CA ASN A 200 6.28 -15.39 -11.95
C ASN A 200 6.10 -14.66 -13.29
N ALA A 201 5.91 -13.34 -13.25
CA ALA A 201 5.73 -12.48 -14.42
C ALA A 201 7.03 -12.19 -15.18
N ASP A 202 8.19 -12.21 -14.51
CA ASP A 202 9.52 -12.07 -15.13
C ASP A 202 9.88 -13.37 -15.85
N MET A 203 9.48 -13.52 -17.10
CA MET A 203 9.56 -14.79 -17.82
C MET A 203 10.97 -15.14 -18.26
N ASN A 204 11.89 -14.17 -18.30
CA ASN A 204 13.29 -14.35 -18.70
C ASN A 204 14.31 -14.15 -17.55
N ASN A 205 13.86 -13.82 -16.34
CA ASN A 205 14.68 -13.50 -15.17
C ASN A 205 15.62 -12.31 -15.40
N ASP A 206 15.21 -11.32 -16.20
CA ASP A 206 16.03 -10.12 -16.44
C ASP A 206 15.77 -9.00 -15.42
N GLY A 207 14.81 -9.22 -14.49
CA GLY A 207 14.42 -8.26 -13.46
C GLY A 207 13.44 -7.19 -13.93
N ASN A 208 13.09 -7.14 -15.22
CA ASN A 208 12.14 -6.20 -15.79
C ASN A 208 10.89 -6.93 -16.24
N ILE A 209 9.72 -6.33 -16.00
CA ILE A 209 8.44 -6.84 -16.48
C ILE A 209 8.00 -6.02 -17.70
N ASN A 210 8.18 -6.56 -18.90
CA ASN A 210 7.98 -5.84 -20.16
C ASN A 210 7.39 -6.72 -21.29
N SER A 211 7.36 -6.18 -22.51
CA SER A 211 6.76 -6.85 -23.68
C SER A 211 7.48 -8.15 -24.08
N THR A 212 8.73 -8.34 -23.66
CA THR A 212 9.46 -9.61 -23.77
C THR A 212 8.77 -10.70 -22.97
N ASP A 213 8.37 -10.42 -21.72
CA ASP A 213 7.68 -11.37 -20.85
C ASP A 213 6.33 -11.79 -21.40
N ILE A 214 5.55 -10.82 -21.90
CA ILE A 214 4.29 -11.08 -22.63
C ILE A 214 4.53 -12.05 -23.80
N SER A 215 5.61 -11.83 -24.56
CA SER A 215 5.92 -12.65 -25.74
C SER A 215 6.30 -14.07 -25.36
N ILE A 216 7.03 -14.25 -24.25
CA ILE A 216 7.40 -15.56 -23.72
C ILE A 216 6.17 -16.28 -23.16
N LEU A 217 5.36 -15.61 -22.33
CA LEU A 217 4.13 -16.18 -21.78
C LEU A 217 3.17 -16.60 -22.90
N LYS A 218 2.98 -15.76 -23.92
CA LYS A 218 2.16 -16.11 -25.09
C LYS A 218 2.67 -17.36 -25.80
N ARG A 219 4.00 -17.52 -25.95
CA ARG A 219 4.59 -18.70 -26.59
C ARG A 219 4.33 -19.97 -25.79
N ILE A 220 4.33 -19.89 -24.46
CA ILE A 220 3.99 -21.03 -23.58
C ILE A 220 2.52 -21.41 -23.73
N LEU A 221 1.62 -20.42 -23.71
CA LEU A 221 0.17 -20.65 -23.86
C LEU A 221 -0.24 -21.23 -25.21
N LEU A 222 0.57 -21.05 -26.26
CA LEU A 222 0.32 -21.60 -27.59
C LEU A 222 0.89 -23.02 -27.79
N ARG A 223 1.66 -23.53 -26.83
CA ARG A 223 2.26 -24.88 -26.87
C ARG A 223 1.44 -25.93 -26.11
N ASN A 224 0.40 -25.50 -25.40
CA ASN A 224 -0.56 -26.32 -24.67
C ASN A 224 -1.95 -26.14 -25.27
#